data_AF-A0A0A2KXP7-F1
#
_entry.id   AF-A0A0A2KXP7-F1
#
_cell.length_a   1.000
_cell.length_b   1.000
_cell.length_c   1.000
_cell.angle_alpha   90.00
_cell.angle_beta   90.00
_cell.angle_gamma   90.00
#
_symmetry.space_group_name_H-M   'P 1'
#
loop_
_entity.id
_entity.type
_entity.pdbx_description
1 polymer ?
#
loop_
_entity_poly.entity_id
_entity_poly.type
_entity_poly.pdbx_seq_one_letter_code
_entity_poly.pdbx_strand_id
1 'polypeptide(L)'
;MVRHKKDNFARGGKKFNSNPRPRVPRGDEENEGATSSRPPYKAACWDMGHCDPKRCSGKRLMKLGLMRELHIGQRHPGVIVSPNAKRIISPADRDIMEQHGAAVVECSWVRVKEVPWSRIGGKCERLLPYLIAANSVNYGKPWRLNCVEALAACFAICRRLEWAEDLLRHFSYGPSFLEINKELLARYAACETEEDVKRTEEEWLTKIEREYEDSRVDGGDDIWTKGNTNRLPARTSDDEDDESGDEDDENEDSDEEEDEDKDPFAISDDSEDEEQMAEIRRKILNSKSFKNPEEEEKQQPEKISRPEQLYVDSDAESGSGGSEDEAFDNIINATTVTDRTGIKAIQQRKGNETISGSFSRAEISAPKKW
;
A
#
# COMPACT_ATOMS: atom_id res chain seq x y z
N MET A 1 -13.29 -28.98 -81.62
CA MET A 1 -12.55 -30.25 -81.52
C MET A 1 -11.89 -30.29 -80.15
N VAL A 2 -12.27 -31.29 -79.35
CA VAL A 2 -11.85 -31.50 -77.95
C VAL A 2 -10.35 -31.86 -77.88
N ARG A 3 -9.63 -31.42 -76.84
CA ARG A 3 -8.63 -32.25 -76.11
C ARG A 3 -8.17 -31.62 -74.78
N HIS A 4 -8.03 -32.49 -73.80
CA HIS A 4 -7.94 -32.32 -72.34
C HIS A 4 -6.51 -32.15 -71.77
N LYS A 5 -6.46 -31.81 -70.45
CA LYS A 5 -5.49 -32.24 -69.40
C LYS A 5 -4.10 -31.54 -69.44
N LYS A 6 -3.35 -31.26 -68.36
CA LYS A 6 -3.30 -31.75 -66.96
C LYS A 6 -2.32 -30.87 -66.13
N ASP A 7 -2.61 -30.67 -64.84
CA ASP A 7 -1.76 -30.52 -63.63
C ASP A 7 -0.76 -29.36 -63.34
N ASN A 8 -1.01 -28.75 -62.16
CA ASN A 8 -0.13 -28.39 -61.03
C ASN A 8 1.33 -27.98 -61.26
N PHE A 9 1.71 -26.81 -60.73
CA PHE A 9 2.75 -26.69 -59.68
C PHE A 9 2.63 -25.34 -58.94
N ALA A 10 2.66 -25.39 -57.60
CA ALA A 10 2.63 -24.25 -56.68
C ALA A 10 4.04 -23.76 -56.33
N ARG A 11 4.20 -22.43 -56.16
CA ARG A 11 5.24 -21.68 -55.40
C ARG A 11 4.71 -20.23 -55.35
N GLY A 12 4.57 -19.48 -54.26
CA GLY A 12 5.08 -19.54 -52.90
C GLY A 12 5.21 -18.08 -52.44
N GLY A 13 4.09 -17.44 -52.07
CA GLY A 13 4.03 -16.04 -51.61
C GLY A 13 3.62 -15.97 -50.14
N LYS A 14 4.53 -15.51 -49.27
CA LYS A 14 4.33 -15.33 -47.83
C LYS A 14 3.18 -14.34 -47.57
N LYS A 15 2.08 -14.81 -46.98
CA LYS A 15 1.02 -13.95 -46.42
C LYS A 15 1.24 -13.78 -44.92
N PHE A 16 1.24 -12.54 -44.47
CA PHE A 16 1.21 -12.16 -43.06
C PHE A 16 -0.01 -12.79 -42.38
N ASN A 17 0.24 -13.54 -41.30
CA ASN A 17 -0.79 -14.23 -40.54
C ASN A 17 -1.51 -13.22 -39.63
N SER A 18 -2.58 -12.61 -40.13
CA SER A 18 -3.52 -11.83 -39.32
C SER A 18 -4.47 -12.81 -38.63
N ASN A 19 -4.14 -13.22 -37.42
CA ASN A 19 -5.04 -14.05 -36.62
C ASN A 19 -6.29 -13.21 -36.27
N PRO A 20 -7.51 -13.58 -36.70
CA PRO A 20 -8.70 -12.84 -36.32
C PRO A 20 -9.03 -13.14 -34.86
N ARG A 21 -9.21 -12.08 -34.05
CA ARG A 21 -9.66 -12.17 -32.66
C ARG A 21 -11.03 -12.87 -32.58
N PRO A 22 -11.34 -13.61 -31.49
CA PRO A 22 -12.68 -14.15 -31.30
C PRO A 22 -13.67 -13.00 -31.14
N ARG A 23 -14.63 -12.92 -32.07
CA ARG A 23 -15.80 -12.05 -31.92
C ARG A 23 -16.64 -12.57 -30.76
N VAL A 24 -17.01 -11.69 -29.84
CA VAL A 24 -18.05 -11.96 -28.83
C VAL A 24 -19.36 -12.25 -29.60
N PRO A 25 -20.04 -13.39 -29.39
CA PRO A 25 -21.27 -13.68 -30.12
C PRO A 25 -22.36 -12.67 -29.74
N ARG A 26 -22.90 -11.99 -30.75
CA ARG A 26 -24.21 -11.34 -30.71
C ARG A 26 -25.22 -12.42 -31.07
N GLY A 27 -25.62 -13.22 -30.09
CA GLY A 27 -26.64 -14.26 -30.24
C GLY A 27 -27.97 -13.74 -29.71
N ASP A 28 -28.88 -13.43 -30.62
CA ASP A 28 -30.32 -13.52 -30.40
C ASP A 28 -30.71 -14.97 -30.73
N GLU A 29 -30.63 -15.87 -29.75
CA GLU A 29 -31.24 -17.20 -29.83
C GLU A 29 -31.83 -17.56 -28.47
N GLU A 30 -33.14 -17.79 -28.47
CA GLU A 30 -33.97 -18.24 -27.36
C GLU A 30 -33.41 -19.57 -26.81
N ASN A 31 -32.88 -19.55 -25.59
CA ASN A 31 -32.53 -20.75 -24.85
C ASN A 31 -33.00 -20.60 -23.40
N GLU A 32 -34.19 -21.12 -23.12
CA GLU A 32 -34.74 -21.22 -21.77
C GLU A 32 -33.95 -22.28 -20.98
N GLY A 33 -33.20 -21.85 -19.96
CA GLY A 33 -32.59 -22.77 -18.98
C GLY A 33 -31.21 -22.42 -18.42
N ALA A 34 -30.55 -21.36 -18.89
CA ALA A 34 -29.30 -20.85 -18.29
C ALA A 34 -29.41 -19.35 -18.03
N THR A 35 -29.55 -18.97 -16.75
CA THR A 35 -29.52 -17.56 -16.34
C THR A 35 -28.28 -16.89 -16.90
N SER A 36 -28.46 -15.93 -17.81
CA SER A 36 -27.39 -15.29 -18.56
C SER A 36 -26.30 -14.77 -17.61
N SER A 37 -25.06 -15.20 -17.80
CA SER A 37 -23.88 -14.92 -16.97
C SER A 37 -23.33 -13.49 -17.11
N ARG A 38 -24.15 -12.54 -17.56
CA ARG A 38 -23.75 -11.15 -17.76
C ARG A 38 -24.17 -10.32 -16.56
N PRO A 39 -23.26 -9.54 -15.96
CA PRO A 39 -23.66 -8.66 -14.87
C PRO A 39 -24.71 -7.66 -15.35
N PRO A 40 -25.61 -7.20 -14.46
CA PRO A 40 -26.62 -6.20 -14.78
C PRO A 40 -26.01 -4.81 -15.08
N TYR A 41 -24.72 -4.64 -14.80
CA TYR A 41 -23.95 -3.43 -15.01
C TYR A 41 -22.87 -3.60 -16.09
N LYS A 42 -22.45 -2.48 -16.67
CA LYS A 42 -21.30 -2.42 -17.58
C LYS A 42 -20.12 -1.83 -16.82
N ALA A 43 -19.09 -2.63 -16.58
CA ALA A 43 -17.82 -2.15 -16.03
C ALA A 43 -16.69 -2.23 -17.06
N ALA A 44 -15.80 -1.26 -17.03
CA ALA A 44 -14.62 -1.24 -17.89
C ALA A 44 -13.37 -0.76 -17.13
N CYS A 45 -12.18 -1.08 -17.62
CA CYS A 45 -10.95 -0.67 -16.97
C CYS A 45 -9.78 -0.55 -17.93
N TRP A 46 -8.97 0.49 -17.75
CA TRP A 46 -7.66 0.59 -18.38
C TRP A 46 -6.63 -0.12 -17.51
N ASP A 47 -6.05 -1.21 -18.00
CA ASP A 47 -4.96 -1.92 -17.33
C ASP A 47 -3.60 -1.30 -17.71
N MET A 48 -2.91 -0.71 -16.73
CA MET A 48 -1.55 -0.21 -16.92
C MET A 48 -0.48 -1.28 -16.70
N GLY A 49 -0.85 -2.48 -16.24
CA GLY A 49 0.11 -3.56 -15.97
C GLY A 49 1.07 -3.27 -14.81
N HIS A 50 0.77 -2.30 -13.95
CA HIS A 50 1.61 -1.92 -12.81
C HIS A 50 1.47 -2.87 -11.61
N CYS A 51 0.39 -3.65 -11.55
CA CYS A 51 0.07 -4.55 -10.45
C CYS A 51 0.31 -6.02 -10.85
N ASP A 52 0.69 -6.87 -9.88
CA ASP A 52 0.80 -8.31 -10.10
C ASP A 52 -0.53 -8.92 -10.55
N PRO A 53 -0.59 -9.67 -11.67
CA PRO A 53 -1.84 -10.23 -12.21
C PRO A 53 -2.62 -11.19 -11.31
N LYS A 54 -2.00 -11.66 -10.21
CA LYS A 54 -2.62 -12.52 -9.21
C LYS A 54 -3.26 -11.74 -8.06
N ARG A 55 -2.73 -10.57 -7.72
CA ARG A 55 -3.20 -9.70 -6.62
C ARG A 55 -4.04 -8.52 -7.12
N CYS A 56 -3.91 -8.20 -8.40
CA CYS A 56 -4.60 -7.12 -9.08
C CYS A 56 -6.12 -7.31 -9.07
N SER A 57 -6.80 -6.36 -8.44
CA SER A 57 -8.26 -6.36 -8.26
C SER A 57 -9.00 -6.22 -9.60
N GLY A 58 -8.54 -5.33 -10.49
CA GLY A 58 -9.10 -5.16 -11.83
C GLY A 58 -8.90 -6.38 -12.72
N LYS A 59 -7.69 -6.97 -12.77
CA LYS A 59 -7.45 -8.19 -13.55
C LYS A 59 -8.28 -9.37 -13.08
N ARG A 60 -8.57 -9.47 -11.79
CA ARG A 60 -9.46 -10.50 -11.26
C ARG A 60 -10.88 -10.33 -11.79
N LEU A 61 -11.43 -9.12 -11.79
CA LEU A 61 -12.75 -8.84 -12.39
C LEU A 61 -12.79 -9.11 -13.90
N MET A 62 -11.72 -8.80 -14.64
CA MET A 62 -11.63 -9.11 -16.07
C MET A 62 -11.65 -10.63 -16.32
N LYS A 63 -10.92 -11.42 -15.52
CA LYS A 63 -10.93 -12.89 -15.60
C LYS A 63 -12.31 -13.49 -15.30
N LEU A 64 -13.07 -12.86 -14.40
CA LEU A 64 -14.43 -13.26 -14.07
C LEU A 64 -15.47 -12.83 -15.12
N GLY A 65 -15.08 -12.05 -16.14
CA GLY A 65 -15.98 -11.54 -17.16
C GLY A 65 -16.91 -10.41 -16.69
N LEU A 66 -16.65 -9.84 -15.50
CA LEU A 66 -17.45 -8.76 -14.92
C LEU A 66 -17.03 -7.38 -15.42
N MET A 67 -15.79 -7.26 -15.92
CA MET A 67 -15.21 -5.99 -16.35
C MET A 67 -14.46 -6.16 -17.67
N ARG A 68 -14.63 -5.20 -18.59
CA ARG A 68 -13.96 -5.18 -19.88
C ARG A 68 -12.66 -4.38 -19.84
N GLU A 69 -11.61 -4.92 -20.46
CA GLU A 69 -10.35 -4.20 -20.65
C GLU A 69 -10.47 -3.13 -21.76
N LEU A 70 -9.98 -1.92 -21.49
CA LEU A 70 -9.88 -0.79 -22.40
C LEU A 70 -8.42 -0.53 -22.76
N HIS A 71 -8.16 -0.26 -24.03
CA HIS A 71 -6.80 0.05 -24.49
C HIS A 71 -6.49 1.53 -24.26
N ILE A 72 -5.21 1.87 -24.06
CA ILE A 72 -4.76 3.27 -23.92
C ILE A 72 -5.12 4.03 -25.20
N GLY A 73 -5.78 5.19 -25.07
CA GLY A 73 -6.31 5.98 -26.19
C GLY A 73 -7.80 5.75 -26.47
N GLN A 74 -8.38 4.67 -25.96
CA GLN A 74 -9.83 4.46 -26.01
C GLN A 74 -10.51 5.27 -24.91
N ARG A 75 -11.47 6.11 -25.29
CA ARG A 75 -12.31 6.87 -24.35
C ARG A 75 -13.53 6.05 -23.92
N HIS A 76 -13.95 6.23 -22.67
CA HIS A 76 -15.17 5.62 -22.15
C HIS A 76 -16.31 6.66 -22.12
N PRO A 77 -17.52 6.35 -22.59
CA PRO A 77 -18.65 7.28 -22.57
C PRO A 77 -19.36 7.38 -21.21
N GLY A 78 -19.14 6.42 -20.31
CA GLY A 78 -19.76 6.38 -18.98
C GLY A 78 -18.99 7.15 -17.91
N VAL A 79 -19.30 6.85 -16.65
CA VAL A 79 -18.67 7.45 -15.47
C VAL A 79 -17.26 6.91 -15.31
N ILE A 80 -16.25 7.77 -15.22
CA ILE A 80 -14.86 7.37 -15.09
C ILE A 80 -14.37 7.76 -13.72
N VAL A 81 -14.11 6.76 -12.88
CA VAL A 81 -13.53 6.98 -11.55
C VAL A 81 -12.02 7.13 -11.70
N SER A 82 -11.52 8.31 -11.36
CA SER A 82 -10.11 8.66 -11.50
C SER A 82 -9.65 9.51 -10.31
N PRO A 83 -8.45 9.25 -9.75
CA PRO A 83 -7.90 10.05 -8.67
C PRO A 83 -7.50 11.47 -9.11
N ASN A 84 -7.41 11.74 -10.41
CA ASN A 84 -7.08 13.05 -10.98
C ASN A 84 -8.31 13.83 -11.48
N ALA A 85 -9.51 13.29 -11.24
CA ALA A 85 -10.73 13.97 -11.64
C ALA A 85 -10.97 15.22 -10.78
N LYS A 86 -11.54 16.26 -11.40
CA LYS A 86 -11.86 17.52 -10.72
C LYS A 86 -13.25 17.55 -10.08
N ARG A 87 -14.17 16.76 -10.64
CA ARG A 87 -15.56 16.72 -10.21
C ARG A 87 -15.78 15.54 -9.28
N ILE A 88 -16.51 15.71 -8.19
CA ILE A 88 -16.85 14.62 -7.27
C ILE A 88 -18.05 13.84 -7.84
N ILE A 89 -18.08 12.53 -7.61
CA ILE A 89 -19.24 11.71 -7.97
C ILE A 89 -20.47 12.11 -7.15
N SER A 90 -21.62 12.16 -7.81
CA SER A 90 -22.90 12.38 -7.13
C SER A 90 -23.99 11.47 -7.68
N PRO A 91 -25.12 11.34 -6.95
CA PRO A 91 -26.25 10.55 -7.43
C PRO A 91 -26.83 11.02 -8.78
N ALA A 92 -26.54 12.26 -9.20
CA ALA A 92 -26.88 12.78 -10.52
C ALA A 92 -26.20 12.04 -11.69
N ASP A 93 -25.08 11.35 -11.44
CA ASP A 93 -24.38 10.56 -12.47
C ASP A 93 -25.04 9.19 -12.74
N ARG A 94 -26.12 8.86 -12.01
CA ARG A 94 -26.83 7.58 -12.13
C ARG A 94 -27.30 7.28 -13.55
N ASP A 95 -27.93 8.23 -14.23
CA ASP A 95 -28.49 8.00 -15.57
C ASP A 95 -27.40 7.63 -16.58
N ILE A 96 -26.26 8.31 -16.49
CA ILE A 96 -25.08 8.06 -17.33
C ILE A 96 -24.51 6.67 -17.04
N MET A 97 -24.45 6.31 -15.75
CA MET A 97 -23.96 5.02 -15.29
C MET A 97 -24.84 3.87 -15.75
N GLU A 98 -26.16 4.00 -15.70
CA GLU A 98 -27.09 2.95 -16.16
C GLU A 98 -27.00 2.76 -17.69
N GLN A 99 -26.86 3.83 -18.46
CA GLN A 99 -26.78 3.76 -19.92
C GLN A 99 -25.42 3.22 -20.42
N HIS A 100 -24.34 3.82 -19.94
CA HIS A 100 -22.99 3.62 -20.48
C HIS A 100 -22.08 2.77 -19.60
N GLY A 101 -22.38 2.64 -18.31
CA GLY A 101 -21.56 1.95 -17.33
C GLY A 101 -20.58 2.84 -16.60
N ALA A 102 -19.66 2.20 -15.88
CA ALA A 102 -18.56 2.85 -15.18
C ALA A 102 -17.21 2.28 -15.61
N ALA A 103 -16.17 3.10 -15.55
CA ALA A 103 -14.80 2.73 -15.83
C ALA A 103 -13.82 3.17 -14.74
N VAL A 104 -12.80 2.36 -14.51
CA VAL A 104 -11.74 2.60 -13.51
C VAL A 104 -10.36 2.50 -14.16
N VAL A 105 -9.38 3.20 -13.61
CA VAL A 105 -7.99 3.11 -14.06
C VAL A 105 -7.21 2.19 -13.13
N GLU A 106 -6.81 1.01 -13.60
CA GLU A 106 -6.01 0.07 -12.81
C GLU A 106 -4.53 0.48 -12.86
N CYS A 107 -4.06 1.02 -11.75
CA CYS A 107 -2.67 1.40 -11.56
C CYS A 107 -2.24 1.18 -10.11
N SER A 108 -0.94 0.98 -9.90
CA SER A 108 -0.36 0.98 -8.55
C SER A 108 -0.33 2.39 -8.00
N TRP A 109 -0.71 2.57 -6.72
CA TRP A 109 -0.61 3.84 -6.00
C TRP A 109 0.80 4.46 -6.03
N VAL A 110 1.85 3.64 -6.15
CA VAL A 110 3.24 4.10 -6.26
C VAL A 110 3.55 4.69 -7.64
N ARG A 111 2.89 4.18 -8.69
CA ARG A 111 3.17 4.48 -10.10
C ARG A 111 2.03 5.26 -10.77
N VAL A 112 1.21 5.96 -9.99
CA VAL A 112 0.08 6.79 -10.49
C VAL A 112 0.57 7.91 -11.42
N LYS A 113 1.78 8.44 -11.17
CA LYS A 113 2.39 9.50 -11.98
C LYS A 113 2.75 9.05 -13.41
N GLU A 114 2.90 7.75 -13.64
CA GLU A 114 3.23 7.19 -14.95
C GLU A 114 1.98 6.99 -15.84
N VAL A 115 0.79 7.20 -15.29
CA VAL A 115 -0.47 7.03 -16.02
C VAL A 115 -0.63 8.18 -17.03
N PRO A 116 -0.87 7.88 -18.32
CA PRO A 116 -1.05 8.90 -19.35
C PRO A 116 -2.48 9.49 -19.30
N TRP A 117 -2.74 10.36 -18.33
CA TRP A 117 -4.06 11.02 -18.13
C TRP A 117 -4.57 11.80 -19.35
N SER A 118 -3.71 12.20 -20.28
CA SER A 118 -4.15 12.87 -21.52
C SER A 118 -4.75 11.92 -22.56
N ARG A 119 -4.40 10.62 -22.47
CA ARG A 119 -4.83 9.58 -23.43
C ARG A 119 -5.93 8.68 -22.88
N ILE A 120 -6.04 8.61 -21.56
CA ILE A 120 -7.06 7.87 -20.83
C ILE A 120 -8.10 8.88 -20.36
N GLY A 121 -9.38 8.56 -20.43
CA GLY A 121 -10.41 9.46 -19.94
C GLY A 121 -11.67 9.49 -20.80
N GLY A 122 -12.47 10.53 -20.58
CA GLY A 122 -13.78 10.69 -21.22
C GLY A 122 -14.45 11.99 -20.79
N LYS A 123 -15.74 12.10 -21.05
CA LYS A 123 -16.50 13.32 -20.72
C LYS A 123 -16.84 13.41 -19.22
N CYS A 124 -17.02 12.25 -18.57
CA CYS A 124 -17.53 12.17 -17.20
C CYS A 124 -16.49 11.59 -16.25
N GLU A 125 -15.38 12.30 -16.04
CA GLU A 125 -14.41 11.96 -15.00
C GLU A 125 -14.93 12.41 -13.63
N ARG A 126 -14.86 11.51 -12.66
CA ARG A 126 -15.34 11.70 -11.28
C ARG A 126 -14.31 11.22 -10.26
N LEU A 127 -14.21 11.99 -9.19
CA LEU A 127 -13.42 11.72 -8.00
C LEU A 127 -14.36 11.11 -6.94
N LEU A 128 -13.87 10.14 -6.20
CA LEU A 128 -14.62 9.59 -5.08
C LEU A 128 -14.44 10.47 -3.84
N PRO A 129 -15.51 10.72 -3.06
CA PRO A 129 -15.39 11.39 -1.77
C PRO A 129 -14.65 10.50 -0.76
N TYR A 130 -14.39 11.04 0.42
CA TYR A 130 -13.78 10.35 1.55
C TYR A 130 -14.44 8.99 1.80
N LEU A 131 -13.64 7.94 1.74
CA LEU A 131 -14.03 6.57 2.04
C LEU A 131 -12.81 5.82 2.58
N ILE A 132 -13.08 4.81 3.39
CA ILE A 132 -12.05 3.99 4.05
C ILE A 132 -11.88 2.68 3.28
N ALA A 133 -10.64 2.33 2.97
CA ALA A 133 -10.33 1.07 2.31
C ALA A 133 -10.47 -0.13 3.26
N ALA A 134 -11.06 -1.23 2.77
CA ALA A 134 -11.12 -2.52 3.47
C ALA A 134 -10.20 -3.58 2.84
N ASN A 135 -9.50 -3.22 1.76
CA ASN A 135 -8.57 -4.11 1.09
C ASN A 135 -7.39 -4.51 1.99
N SER A 136 -6.81 -5.68 1.74
CA SER A 136 -5.74 -6.24 2.57
C SER A 136 -4.42 -5.46 2.56
N VAL A 137 -4.25 -4.49 1.65
CA VAL A 137 -2.98 -3.74 1.47
C VAL A 137 -3.02 -2.38 2.15
N ASN A 138 -4.16 -1.72 2.11
CA ASN A 138 -4.39 -0.36 2.59
C ASN A 138 -5.55 -0.28 3.58
N TYR A 139 -5.85 -1.39 4.28
CA TYR A 139 -6.92 -1.45 5.27
C TYR A 139 -6.86 -0.25 6.23
N GLY A 140 -8.00 0.42 6.42
CA GLY A 140 -8.14 1.57 7.31
C GLY A 140 -7.56 2.88 6.77
N LYS A 141 -6.90 2.88 5.59
CA LYS A 141 -6.35 4.12 5.01
C LYS A 141 -7.42 4.86 4.19
N PRO A 142 -7.65 6.15 4.45
CA PRO A 142 -8.61 6.94 3.68
C PRO A 142 -8.11 7.20 2.26
N TRP A 143 -9.03 7.34 1.31
CA TRP A 143 -8.79 7.58 -0.13
C TRP A 143 -7.92 6.53 -0.86
N ARG A 144 -7.49 5.46 -0.19
CA ARG A 144 -6.59 4.42 -0.75
C ARG A 144 -7.36 3.16 -1.16
N LEU A 145 -8.48 3.39 -1.86
CA LEU A 145 -9.32 2.34 -2.41
C LEU A 145 -8.60 1.57 -3.53
N ASN A 146 -8.90 0.28 -3.67
CA ASN A 146 -8.54 -0.47 -4.87
C ASN A 146 -9.59 -0.22 -5.99
N CYS A 147 -9.36 -0.75 -7.20
CA CYS A 147 -10.26 -0.53 -8.34
C CYS A 147 -11.66 -1.13 -8.15
N VAL A 148 -11.75 -2.23 -7.40
CA VAL A 148 -13.01 -2.94 -7.10
C VAL A 148 -13.85 -2.13 -6.11
N GLU A 149 -13.24 -1.67 -5.01
CA GLU A 149 -13.83 -0.81 -4.00
C GLU A 149 -14.23 0.54 -4.61
N ALA A 150 -13.38 1.11 -5.46
CA ALA A 150 -13.68 2.36 -6.16
C ALA A 150 -14.91 2.23 -7.08
N LEU A 151 -15.02 1.11 -7.80
CA LEU A 151 -16.17 0.82 -8.65
C LEU A 151 -17.43 0.52 -7.81
N ALA A 152 -17.29 -0.23 -6.72
CA ALA A 152 -18.40 -0.50 -5.80
C ALA A 152 -18.91 0.76 -5.10
N ALA A 153 -18.00 1.64 -4.64
CA ALA A 153 -18.34 2.94 -4.08
C ALA A 153 -19.10 3.80 -5.08
N CYS A 154 -18.65 3.81 -6.34
CA CYS A 154 -19.30 4.52 -7.43
C CYS A 154 -20.76 4.03 -7.61
N PHE A 155 -20.98 2.72 -7.64
CA PHE A 155 -22.33 2.14 -7.71
C PHE A 155 -23.18 2.45 -6.48
N ALA A 156 -22.60 2.36 -5.28
CA ALA A 156 -23.30 2.64 -4.03
C ALA A 156 -23.77 4.09 -3.94
N ILE A 157 -22.91 5.06 -4.28
CA ILE A 157 -23.25 6.49 -4.29
C ILE A 157 -24.35 6.78 -5.32
N CYS A 158 -24.30 6.15 -6.50
CA CYS A 158 -25.36 6.28 -7.51
C CYS A 158 -26.61 5.43 -7.23
N ARG A 159 -26.86 5.05 -5.97
CA ARG A 159 -28.06 4.32 -5.49
C ARG A 159 -28.24 2.92 -6.11
N ARG A 160 -27.15 2.28 -6.52
CA ARG A 160 -27.11 0.89 -7.04
C ARG A 160 -26.30 -0.01 -6.12
N LEU A 161 -26.78 -0.17 -4.88
CA LEU A 161 -26.13 -1.02 -3.87
C LEU A 161 -26.03 -2.49 -4.30
N GLU A 162 -27.06 -3.02 -4.96
CA GLU A 162 -27.08 -4.39 -5.50
C GLU A 162 -25.87 -4.68 -6.41
N TRP A 163 -25.51 -3.72 -7.26
CA TRP A 163 -24.37 -3.85 -8.17
C TRP A 163 -23.03 -3.84 -7.43
N ALA A 164 -22.94 -3.05 -6.36
CA ALA A 164 -21.77 -3.00 -5.50
C ALA A 164 -21.59 -4.33 -4.75
N GLU A 165 -22.67 -4.89 -4.20
CA GLU A 165 -22.68 -6.18 -3.51
C GLU A 165 -22.27 -7.33 -4.42
N ASP A 166 -22.86 -7.41 -5.62
CA ASP A 166 -22.52 -8.40 -6.64
C ASP A 166 -21.03 -8.38 -6.99
N LEU A 167 -20.47 -7.18 -7.15
CA LEU A 167 -19.05 -6.99 -7.50
C LEU A 167 -18.12 -7.40 -6.35
N LEU A 168 -18.49 -7.04 -5.12
CA LEU A 168 -17.69 -7.29 -3.92
C LEU A 168 -17.77 -8.74 -3.43
N ARG A 169 -18.84 -9.47 -3.75
CA ARG A 169 -19.01 -10.90 -3.39
C ARG A 169 -17.84 -11.79 -3.83
N HIS A 170 -17.12 -11.40 -4.87
CA HIS A 170 -15.96 -12.13 -5.38
C HIS A 170 -14.67 -11.92 -4.56
N PHE A 171 -14.69 -11.06 -3.55
CA PHE A 171 -13.56 -10.71 -2.70
C PHE A 171 -13.89 -10.98 -1.23
N SER A 172 -12.96 -11.56 -0.48
CA SER A 172 -13.19 -11.93 0.92
C SER A 172 -13.43 -10.73 1.83
N TYR A 173 -12.78 -9.59 1.55
CA TYR A 173 -12.96 -8.32 2.26
C TYR A 173 -14.12 -7.48 1.73
N GLY A 174 -14.83 -7.96 0.70
CA GLY A 174 -15.87 -7.21 0.02
C GLY A 174 -17.00 -6.75 0.95
N PRO A 175 -17.62 -7.65 1.74
CA PRO A 175 -18.66 -7.28 2.70
C PRO A 175 -18.17 -6.26 3.75
N SER A 176 -16.94 -6.43 4.25
CA SER A 176 -16.34 -5.51 5.22
C SER A 176 -16.21 -4.09 4.68
N PHE A 177 -15.98 -3.91 3.37
CA PHE A 177 -15.95 -2.58 2.75
C PHE A 177 -17.28 -1.83 2.90
N LEU A 178 -18.39 -2.52 2.62
CA LEU A 178 -19.73 -1.95 2.74
C LEU A 178 -20.12 -1.71 4.20
N GLU A 179 -19.69 -2.58 5.10
CA GLU A 179 -19.95 -2.46 6.54
C GLU A 179 -19.24 -1.25 7.15
N ILE A 180 -17.93 -1.10 6.92
CA ILE A 180 -17.13 0.02 7.45
C ILE A 180 -17.66 1.36 6.95
N ASN A 181 -18.07 1.43 5.68
CA ASN A 181 -18.51 2.67 5.05
C ASN A 181 -20.04 2.82 5.02
N LYS A 182 -20.81 1.98 5.73
CA LYS A 182 -22.27 1.90 5.61
C LYS A 182 -22.96 3.24 5.86
N GLU A 183 -22.61 3.90 6.97
CA GLU A 183 -23.19 5.19 7.35
C GLU A 183 -22.87 6.27 6.32
N LEU A 184 -21.63 6.29 5.85
CA LEU A 184 -21.14 7.31 4.93
C LEU A 184 -21.72 7.14 3.52
N LEU A 185 -21.78 5.91 3.02
CA LEU A 185 -22.42 5.58 1.74
C LEU A 185 -23.91 5.90 1.76
N ALA A 186 -24.60 5.66 2.89
CA ALA A 186 -26.01 6.03 3.04
C ALA A 186 -26.22 7.55 2.98
N ARG A 187 -25.34 8.32 3.63
CA ARG A 187 -25.37 9.79 3.57
C ARG A 187 -25.11 10.30 2.16
N TYR A 188 -24.09 9.80 1.47
CA TYR A 188 -23.81 10.20 0.08
C TYR A 188 -24.89 9.80 -0.91
N ALA A 189 -25.53 8.65 -0.71
CA ALA A 189 -26.66 8.22 -1.55
C ALA A 189 -27.91 9.11 -1.36
N ALA A 190 -28.07 9.72 -0.17
CA ALA A 190 -29.17 10.65 0.12
C ALA A 190 -28.97 12.04 -0.51
N CYS A 191 -27.74 12.42 -0.86
CA CYS A 191 -27.45 13.66 -1.58
C CYS A 191 -28.06 13.68 -3.00
N GLU A 192 -28.08 14.85 -3.64
CA GLU A 192 -28.52 15.00 -5.04
C GLU A 192 -27.42 15.60 -5.92
N THR A 193 -26.74 16.63 -5.41
CA THR A 193 -25.72 17.38 -6.16
C THR A 193 -24.30 17.05 -5.76
N GLU A 194 -23.33 17.49 -6.56
CA GLU A 194 -21.91 17.35 -6.27
C GLU A 194 -21.51 18.17 -5.04
N GLU A 195 -22.08 19.37 -4.91
CA GLU A 195 -21.87 20.29 -3.81
C GLU A 195 -22.39 19.72 -2.48
N ASP A 196 -23.53 19.02 -2.51
CA ASP A 196 -24.08 18.35 -1.32
C ASP A 196 -23.16 17.23 -0.84
N VAL A 197 -22.64 16.40 -1.76
CA VAL A 197 -21.69 15.32 -1.40
C VAL A 197 -20.44 15.91 -0.74
N LYS A 198 -19.92 17.02 -1.28
CA LYS A 198 -18.77 17.72 -0.72
C LYS A 198 -19.06 18.30 0.67
N ARG A 199 -20.23 18.92 0.88
CA ARG A 199 -20.64 19.42 2.20
C ARG A 199 -20.73 18.27 3.22
N THR A 200 -21.35 17.15 2.83
CA THR A 200 -21.45 15.97 3.69
C THR A 200 -20.09 15.35 4.00
N GLU A 201 -19.14 15.37 3.05
CA GLU A 201 -17.75 14.98 3.29
C GLU A 201 -17.07 15.90 4.32
N GLU A 202 -17.19 17.23 4.17
CA GLU A 202 -16.62 18.20 5.11
C GLU A 202 -17.22 18.05 6.51
N GLU A 203 -18.55 17.93 6.63
CA GLU A 203 -19.23 17.67 7.91
C GLU A 203 -18.75 16.39 8.59
N TRP A 204 -18.52 15.32 7.80
CA TRP A 204 -18.02 14.05 8.32
C TRP A 204 -16.57 14.16 8.81
N LEU A 205 -15.72 14.87 8.07
CA LEU A 205 -14.33 15.11 8.45
C LEU A 205 -14.25 15.96 9.74
N THR A 206 -15.05 17.02 9.85
CA THR A 206 -15.12 17.83 11.08
C THR A 206 -15.62 17.01 12.26
N LYS A 207 -16.56 16.08 12.06
CA LYS A 207 -16.99 15.13 13.10
C LYS A 207 -15.83 14.26 13.57
N ILE A 208 -15.06 13.67 12.65
CA ILE A 208 -13.89 12.83 12.99
C ILE A 208 -12.82 13.66 13.73
N GLU A 209 -12.53 14.87 13.27
CA GLU A 209 -11.56 15.76 13.92
C GLU A 209 -11.97 16.11 15.34
N ARG A 210 -13.26 16.39 15.56
CA ARG A 210 -13.82 16.65 16.89
C ARG A 210 -13.73 15.42 17.80
N GLU A 211 -14.13 14.25 17.31
CA GLU A 211 -14.02 12.99 18.09
C GLU A 211 -12.57 12.70 18.47
N TYR A 212 -11.63 12.95 17.56
CA TYR A 212 -10.21 12.82 17.83
C TYR A 212 -9.72 13.83 18.88
N GLU A 213 -10.14 15.09 18.79
CA GLU A 213 -9.76 16.13 19.76
C GLU A 213 -10.37 15.87 21.14
N ASP A 214 -11.64 15.50 21.21
CA ASP A 214 -12.34 15.13 22.45
C ASP A 214 -11.66 13.92 23.11
N SER A 215 -11.28 12.88 22.35
CA SER A 215 -10.54 11.72 22.88
C SER A 215 -9.16 12.08 23.44
N ARG A 216 -8.58 13.18 22.96
CA ARG A 216 -7.27 13.66 23.39
C ARG A 216 -7.37 14.57 24.62
N VAL A 217 -8.45 15.32 24.75
CA VAL A 217 -8.74 16.17 25.93
C VAL A 217 -9.19 15.30 27.11
N ASP A 218 -9.97 14.25 26.87
CA ASP A 218 -10.37 13.26 27.88
C ASP A 218 -9.24 12.26 28.23
N GLY A 219 -8.06 12.44 27.62
CA GLY A 219 -6.84 11.65 27.79
C GLY A 219 -6.13 11.80 29.14
N GLY A 220 -6.87 12.02 30.23
CA GLY A 220 -6.37 11.80 31.59
C GLY A 220 -6.22 10.32 31.95
N ASP A 221 -6.84 9.43 31.16
CA ASP A 221 -6.95 8.01 31.46
C ASP A 221 -6.39 7.06 30.40
N ASP A 222 -5.57 7.54 29.46
CA ASP A 222 -4.94 6.68 28.45
C ASP A 222 -4.05 5.62 29.12
N ILE A 223 -4.37 4.34 28.93
CA ILE A 223 -3.64 3.20 29.50
C ILE A 223 -2.15 3.25 29.14
N TRP A 224 -1.81 3.90 28.01
CA TRP A 224 -0.43 4.10 27.59
C TRP A 224 0.28 5.26 28.29
N THR A 225 -0.46 6.26 28.82
CA THR A 225 0.10 7.35 29.66
C THR A 225 0.18 6.98 31.14
N LYS A 226 -0.56 5.97 31.59
CA LYS A 226 -0.59 5.49 32.99
C LYS A 226 0.66 4.75 33.49
N GLY A 227 1.67 4.53 32.63
CA GLY A 227 2.87 3.80 33.02
C GLY A 227 2.60 2.32 33.36
N ASN A 228 3.64 1.58 33.75
CA ASN A 228 3.55 0.15 34.01
C ASN A 228 2.66 -0.17 35.22
N THR A 229 1.44 -0.64 34.98
CA THR A 229 0.40 -0.95 35.99
C THR A 229 0.75 -2.11 36.92
N ASN A 230 1.80 -2.88 36.64
CA ASN A 230 2.32 -3.94 37.52
C ASN A 230 2.95 -3.43 38.84
N ARG A 231 3.01 -2.11 39.08
CA ARG A 231 3.45 -1.51 40.35
C ARG A 231 2.30 -0.98 41.22
N LEU A 232 1.05 -1.14 40.79
CA LEU A 232 -0.08 -0.75 41.64
C LEU A 232 -0.21 -1.75 42.80
N PRO A 233 -0.32 -1.30 44.06
CA PRO A 233 -0.62 -2.19 45.16
C PRO A 233 -1.96 -2.87 44.87
N ALA A 234 -2.00 -4.20 45.03
CA ALA A 234 -3.20 -4.98 44.83
C ALA A 234 -4.32 -4.38 45.69
N ARG A 235 -5.37 -3.84 45.05
CA ARG A 235 -6.59 -3.44 45.75
C ARG A 235 -7.24 -4.69 46.29
N THR A 236 -7.21 -4.86 47.61
CA THR A 236 -8.02 -5.85 48.32
C THR A 236 -9.48 -5.47 48.08
N SER A 237 -10.16 -6.26 47.26
CA SER A 237 -11.58 -6.17 47.00
C SER A 237 -12.29 -6.98 48.07
N ASP A 238 -12.77 -6.33 49.11
CA ASP A 238 -13.74 -6.92 50.03
C ASP A 238 -14.78 -5.85 50.34
N ASP A 239 -15.94 -5.96 49.69
CA ASP A 239 -17.19 -5.31 50.07
C ASP A 239 -18.31 -5.83 49.16
N GLU A 240 -19.12 -6.76 49.67
CA GLU A 240 -20.58 -6.80 49.48
C GLU A 240 -21.23 -7.75 50.51
N ASP A 241 -22.15 -7.17 51.30
CA ASP A 241 -23.26 -7.76 52.12
C ASP A 241 -22.88 -8.59 53.39
N ASP A 242 -23.48 -8.49 54.60
CA ASP A 242 -24.87 -8.20 55.01
C ASP A 242 -25.03 -7.95 56.57
N GLU A 243 -26.12 -7.29 56.98
CA GLU A 243 -26.88 -7.24 58.26
C GLU A 243 -26.29 -7.04 59.71
N SER A 244 -26.65 -5.88 60.30
CA SER A 244 -27.23 -5.55 61.63
C SER A 244 -26.86 -6.25 62.97
N GLY A 245 -26.63 -5.42 64.02
CA GLY A 245 -26.98 -5.73 65.43
C GLY A 245 -26.02 -5.19 66.50
N ASP A 246 -26.49 -4.27 67.36
CA ASP A 246 -25.83 -3.76 68.59
C ASP A 246 -25.53 -4.86 69.64
N GLU A 247 -24.40 -4.74 70.36
CA GLU A 247 -24.29 -4.62 71.85
C GLU A 247 -22.87 -4.98 72.37
N ASP A 248 -22.31 -4.03 73.13
CA ASP A 248 -21.33 -4.03 74.24
C ASP A 248 -20.30 -5.17 74.49
N ASP A 249 -19.04 -4.70 74.66
CA ASP A 249 -18.06 -4.94 75.73
C ASP A 249 -17.67 -6.38 76.14
N GLU A 250 -16.41 -6.77 75.88
CA GLU A 250 -15.54 -7.41 76.88
C GLU A 250 -14.07 -7.43 76.41
N ASN A 251 -13.17 -6.97 77.30
CA ASN A 251 -11.71 -7.03 77.17
C ASN A 251 -11.21 -8.46 77.38
N GLU A 252 -10.26 -8.93 76.56
CA GLU A 252 -9.21 -9.81 77.06
C GLU A 252 -7.92 -9.70 76.23
N ASP A 253 -6.83 -9.57 76.97
CA ASP A 253 -5.46 -9.27 76.59
C ASP A 253 -4.74 -10.55 76.11
N SER A 254 -4.00 -10.48 75.01
CA SER A 254 -2.94 -11.46 74.69
C SER A 254 -1.92 -10.86 73.75
N ASP A 255 -0.75 -10.58 74.34
CA ASP A 255 0.53 -10.31 73.71
C ASP A 255 0.86 -11.37 72.64
N GLU A 256 1.24 -10.94 71.43
CA GLU A 256 2.15 -11.69 70.56
C GLU A 256 2.86 -10.72 69.60
N GLU A 257 4.18 -10.85 69.54
CA GLU A 257 5.14 -9.90 68.95
C GLU A 257 5.07 -9.85 67.42
N GLU A 258 5.14 -8.65 66.83
CA GLU A 258 5.34 -8.45 65.40
C GLU A 258 6.82 -8.70 65.04
N ASP A 259 7.10 -9.86 64.46
CA ASP A 259 8.35 -10.13 63.74
C ASP A 259 8.40 -9.26 62.46
N GLU A 260 9.23 -8.22 62.48
CA GLU A 260 9.62 -7.46 61.28
C GLU A 260 10.51 -8.32 60.36
N ASP A 261 9.91 -9.05 59.41
CA ASP A 261 10.62 -9.62 58.27
C ASP A 261 11.14 -8.50 57.34
N LYS A 262 12.31 -7.97 57.66
CA LYS A 262 13.08 -7.07 56.79
C LYS A 262 13.61 -7.85 55.57
N ASP A 263 13.06 -7.54 54.41
CA ASP A 263 13.50 -8.06 53.10
C ASP A 263 15.01 -7.78 52.87
N PRO A 264 15.86 -8.82 52.72
CA PRO A 264 17.29 -8.67 52.45
C PRO A 264 17.62 -8.05 51.07
N PHE A 265 16.60 -7.78 50.23
CA PHE A 265 16.74 -7.13 48.92
C PHE A 265 16.16 -5.70 48.85
N ALA A 266 15.80 -5.10 49.98
CA ALA A 266 15.47 -3.69 50.02
C ALA A 266 16.70 -2.85 49.65
N ILE A 267 16.71 -2.27 48.45
CA ILE A 267 17.66 -1.22 48.06
C ILE A 267 17.36 -0.03 48.96
N SER A 268 18.26 0.24 49.91
CA SER A 268 18.23 1.46 50.69
C SER A 268 18.34 2.65 49.74
N ASP A 269 17.41 3.58 49.85
CA ASP A 269 17.48 4.90 49.24
C ASP A 269 18.59 5.69 49.95
N ASP A 270 19.84 5.33 49.64
CA ASP A 270 21.01 6.02 50.14
C ASP A 270 21.41 7.09 49.13
N SER A 271 21.37 8.35 49.58
CA SER A 271 21.50 9.55 48.75
C SER A 271 22.82 9.68 47.97
N GLU A 272 23.78 8.78 48.20
CA GLU A 272 25.07 8.75 47.52
C GLU A 272 25.02 8.12 46.12
N ASP A 273 23.97 7.34 45.79
CA ASP A 273 23.84 6.64 44.49
C ASP A 273 23.30 7.53 43.36
N GLU A 274 22.55 8.59 43.69
CA GLU A 274 22.00 9.51 42.70
C GLU A 274 23.10 10.36 42.04
N GLU A 275 24.09 10.80 42.82
CA GLU A 275 25.24 11.56 42.33
C GLU A 275 26.13 10.71 41.40
N GLN A 276 26.34 9.44 41.76
CA GLN A 276 27.09 8.49 40.95
C GLN A 276 26.38 8.19 39.61
N MET A 277 25.05 8.08 39.65
CA MET A 277 24.22 7.91 38.46
C MET A 277 24.20 9.15 37.55
N ALA A 278 24.24 10.35 38.14
CA ALA A 278 24.36 11.61 37.39
C ALA A 278 25.74 11.73 36.71
N GLU A 279 26.80 11.31 37.38
CA GLU A 279 28.16 11.32 36.84
C GLU A 279 28.35 10.31 35.69
N ILE A 280 27.76 9.12 35.81
CA ILE A 280 27.72 8.12 34.73
C ILE A 280 26.94 8.66 33.52
N ARG A 281 25.78 9.30 33.71
CA ARG A 281 25.00 9.92 32.63
C ARG A 281 25.80 10.99 31.89
N ARG A 282 26.51 11.86 32.62
CA ARG A 282 27.35 12.91 32.03
C ARG A 282 28.52 12.33 31.22
N LYS A 283 29.12 11.24 31.69
CA LYS A 283 30.23 10.54 31.02
C LYS A 283 29.79 9.84 29.73
N ILE A 284 28.56 9.30 29.69
CA ILE A 284 27.97 8.68 28.50
C ILE A 284 27.66 9.73 27.42
N LEU A 285 27.05 10.86 27.79
CA LEU A 285 26.75 11.97 26.86
C LEU A 285 28.00 12.61 26.24
N ASN A 286 29.11 12.65 26.97
CA ASN A 286 30.38 13.16 26.47
C ASN A 286 31.21 12.13 25.69
N SER A 287 30.75 10.87 25.60
CA SER A 287 31.43 9.85 24.82
C SER A 287 31.18 10.05 23.32
N LYS A 288 32.24 9.89 22.51
CA LYS A 288 32.26 10.17 21.07
C LYS A 288 31.24 9.39 20.23
N SER A 289 30.63 8.36 20.82
CA SER A 289 29.61 7.51 20.19
C SER A 289 28.24 8.19 20.08
N PHE A 290 28.00 9.27 20.84
CA PHE A 290 26.72 10.00 20.87
C PHE A 290 26.85 11.50 20.57
N LYS A 291 28.05 11.97 20.21
CA LYS A 291 28.20 13.32 19.66
C LYS A 291 27.55 13.31 18.27
N ASN A 292 26.37 13.91 18.18
CA ASN A 292 25.74 14.24 16.90
C ASN A 292 26.80 14.97 16.06
N PRO A 293 27.17 14.50 14.85
CA PRO A 293 28.18 15.19 14.07
C PRO A 293 27.69 16.63 13.87
N GLU A 294 28.52 17.58 14.30
CA GLU A 294 28.31 19.00 13.99
C GLU A 294 28.10 19.10 12.47
N GLU A 295 27.06 19.83 12.06
CA GLU A 295 26.79 20.09 10.66
C GLU A 295 28.02 20.77 10.04
N GLU A 296 28.88 19.98 9.38
CA GLU A 296 29.79 20.54 8.40
C GLU A 296 28.91 21.19 7.34
N GLU A 297 29.10 22.50 7.15
CA GLU A 297 28.45 23.29 6.12
C GLU A 297 28.42 22.49 4.83
N LYS A 298 27.22 22.12 4.38
CA LYS A 298 27.01 21.52 3.06
C LYS A 298 27.66 22.44 2.04
N GLN A 299 28.81 22.03 1.50
CA GLN A 299 29.36 22.63 0.30
C GLN A 299 28.26 22.58 -0.77
N GLN A 300 27.85 23.77 -1.23
CA GLN A 300 26.84 23.86 -2.27
C GLN A 300 27.36 23.10 -3.51
N PRO A 301 26.58 22.17 -4.09
CA PRO A 301 27.00 21.51 -5.31
C PRO A 301 27.16 22.56 -6.40
N GLU A 302 28.34 22.61 -7.03
CA GLU A 302 28.60 23.54 -8.13
C GLU A 302 27.56 23.35 -9.24
N LYS A 303 26.92 24.45 -9.60
CA LYS A 303 25.90 24.48 -10.64
C LYS A 303 26.58 24.43 -11.99
N ILE A 304 26.71 23.22 -12.57
CA ILE A 304 27.18 23.04 -13.94
C ILE A 304 26.23 23.82 -14.86
N SER A 305 26.75 24.79 -15.62
CA SER A 305 25.97 25.51 -16.62
C SER A 305 25.48 24.53 -17.68
N ARG A 306 24.18 24.58 -17.97
CA ARG A 306 23.57 23.81 -19.05
C ARG A 306 24.26 24.19 -20.35
N PRO A 307 24.85 23.26 -21.11
CA PRO A 307 25.38 23.59 -22.43
C PRO A 307 24.22 24.09 -23.32
N GLU A 308 24.44 25.21 -24.00
CA GLU A 308 23.50 25.73 -24.98
C GLU A 308 23.25 24.66 -26.05
N GLN A 309 21.97 24.41 -26.33
CA GLN A 309 21.60 23.57 -27.47
C GLN A 309 21.77 24.40 -28.75
N LEU A 310 22.94 24.31 -29.37
CA LEU A 310 23.10 24.66 -30.78
C LEU A 310 22.36 23.62 -31.61
N TYR A 311 21.26 24.06 -32.23
CA TYR A 311 20.62 23.34 -33.33
C TYR A 311 21.60 23.32 -34.50
N VAL A 312 22.04 22.14 -34.91
CA VAL A 312 22.70 21.93 -36.20
C VAL A 312 21.94 20.83 -36.91
N ASP A 313 21.10 21.24 -37.85
CA ASP A 313 20.70 20.41 -38.98
C ASP A 313 21.95 20.11 -39.79
N SER A 314 22.31 18.85 -40.00
CA SER A 314 22.87 18.38 -41.28
C SER A 314 23.08 16.87 -41.32
N ASP A 315 22.45 16.31 -42.33
CA ASP A 315 22.73 15.06 -43.01
C ASP A 315 24.17 15.06 -43.57
N ALA A 316 25.00 14.06 -43.23
CA ALA A 316 26.20 13.67 -43.98
C ALA A 316 26.81 12.34 -43.48
N GLU A 317 27.02 11.42 -44.42
CA GLU A 317 27.93 10.27 -44.32
C GLU A 317 29.35 10.70 -43.90
N SER A 318 30.07 9.86 -43.15
CA SER A 318 31.41 9.33 -43.51
C SER A 318 32.10 8.71 -42.30
N GLY A 319 32.73 7.54 -42.47
CA GLY A 319 33.47 6.82 -41.44
C GLY A 319 34.97 7.15 -41.37
N SER A 320 35.59 6.85 -40.23
CA SER A 320 36.99 6.38 -40.04
C SER A 320 37.31 6.37 -38.55
N GLY A 321 38.07 5.36 -38.10
CA GLY A 321 38.30 5.05 -36.68
C GLY A 321 39.42 5.82 -35.97
N GLY A 322 39.55 5.54 -34.68
CA GLY A 322 40.62 6.03 -33.81
C GLY A 322 40.31 5.97 -32.31
N SER A 323 40.61 4.83 -31.68
CA SER A 323 41.16 4.69 -30.30
C SER A 323 40.52 5.45 -29.12
N GLU A 324 39.28 5.14 -28.74
CA GLU A 324 38.72 5.52 -27.41
C GLU A 324 38.11 4.33 -26.63
N ASP A 325 38.29 3.11 -27.12
CA ASP A 325 37.53 1.94 -26.66
C ASP A 325 37.99 1.39 -25.29
N GLU A 326 39.24 1.64 -24.87
CA GLU A 326 39.76 1.08 -23.60
C GLU A 326 39.17 1.76 -22.35
N ALA A 327 38.80 3.04 -22.44
CA ALA A 327 38.15 3.75 -21.35
C ALA A 327 36.66 3.37 -21.24
N PHE A 328 36.01 3.12 -22.37
CA PHE A 328 34.60 2.73 -22.41
C PHE A 328 34.40 1.26 -22.01
N ASP A 329 35.32 0.37 -22.40
CA ASP A 329 35.31 -1.03 -21.99
C ASP A 329 35.57 -1.21 -20.49
N ASN A 330 36.42 -0.37 -19.89
CA ASN A 330 36.61 -0.36 -18.43
C ASN A 330 35.35 0.08 -17.68
N ILE A 331 34.56 0.98 -18.25
CA ILE A 331 33.28 1.43 -17.66
C ILE A 331 32.20 0.35 -17.80
N ILE A 332 32.11 -0.32 -18.95
CA ILE A 332 31.15 -1.42 -19.15
C ILE A 332 31.47 -2.61 -18.23
N ASN A 333 32.75 -2.95 -18.05
CA ASN A 333 33.19 -4.01 -17.15
C ASN A 333 33.02 -3.67 -15.65
N ALA A 334 32.95 -2.38 -15.28
CA ALA A 334 32.70 -1.93 -13.91
C ALA A 334 31.19 -1.91 -13.54
N THR A 335 30.30 -1.93 -14.53
CA THR A 335 28.85 -2.05 -14.27
C THR A 335 28.47 -3.51 -13.97
N THR A 336 27.82 -3.74 -12.84
CA THR A 336 27.38 -5.07 -12.41
C THR A 336 26.24 -5.57 -13.29
N VAL A 337 26.59 -6.35 -14.32
CA VAL A 337 25.62 -7.04 -15.17
C VAL A 337 24.84 -8.06 -14.32
N THR A 338 23.55 -7.82 -14.11
CA THR A 338 22.64 -8.64 -13.31
C THR A 338 22.11 -9.88 -14.05
N ASP A 339 22.83 -10.38 -15.06
CA ASP A 339 22.46 -11.59 -15.79
C ASP A 339 23.18 -12.85 -15.28
N ARG A 340 22.47 -13.99 -15.38
CA ARG A 340 22.86 -15.33 -14.91
C ARG A 340 24.22 -15.84 -15.42
N THR A 341 24.80 -15.21 -16.45
CA THR A 341 26.12 -15.53 -17.01
C THR A 341 27.27 -14.92 -16.20
N GLY A 342 27.10 -13.73 -15.60
CA GLY A 342 28.13 -13.06 -14.79
C GLY A 342 28.45 -13.79 -13.48
N ILE A 343 27.43 -14.41 -12.87
CA ILE A 343 27.57 -15.18 -11.62
C ILE A 343 28.46 -16.43 -11.82
N LYS A 344 28.40 -17.10 -12.97
CA LYS A 344 29.24 -18.27 -13.27
C LYS A 344 30.72 -17.91 -13.44
N ALA A 345 31.03 -16.74 -13.98
CA ALA A 345 32.41 -16.27 -14.13
C ALA A 345 33.06 -15.91 -12.78
N ILE A 346 32.30 -15.28 -11.88
CA ILE A 346 32.74 -14.98 -10.50
C ILE A 346 32.96 -16.27 -9.70
N GLN A 347 32.11 -17.29 -9.89
CA GLN A 347 32.23 -18.57 -9.21
C GLN A 347 33.43 -19.40 -9.69
N GLN A 348 33.81 -19.30 -10.97
CA GLN A 348 35.04 -19.92 -11.48
C GLN A 348 36.31 -19.21 -11.00
N ARG A 349 36.30 -17.87 -10.83
CA ARG A 349 37.43 -17.14 -10.22
C ARG A 349 37.64 -17.53 -8.75
N LYS A 350 36.56 -17.67 -7.97
CA LYS A 350 36.63 -18.16 -6.57
C LYS A 350 37.13 -19.60 -6.43
N GLY A 351 37.07 -20.43 -7.48
CA GLY A 351 37.61 -21.79 -7.46
C GLY A 351 39.14 -21.88 -7.53
N ASN A 352 39.82 -20.81 -7.98
CA ASN A 352 41.27 -20.78 -8.17
C ASN A 352 42.02 -19.98 -7.09
N GLU A 353 41.33 -19.38 -6.12
CA GLU A 353 41.96 -18.70 -4.99
C GLU A 353 42.16 -19.70 -3.84
N THR A 354 43.31 -20.37 -3.83
CA THR A 354 43.76 -21.11 -2.64
C THR A 354 44.09 -20.12 -1.54
N ILE A 355 43.15 -19.92 -0.62
CA ILE A 355 43.32 -19.12 0.60
C ILE A 355 44.30 -19.86 1.52
N SER A 356 45.54 -19.38 1.60
CA SER A 356 46.49 -19.78 2.65
C SER A 356 46.36 -18.82 3.84
N GLY A 357 45.77 -19.28 4.94
CA GLY A 357 45.75 -18.56 6.21
C GLY A 357 46.85 -19.06 7.15
N SER A 358 47.73 -18.17 7.61
CA SER A 358 48.67 -18.44 8.70
C SER A 358 47.98 -18.16 10.04
N PHE A 359 47.87 -19.18 10.89
CA PHE A 359 47.39 -19.04 12.26
C PHE A 359 48.59 -18.97 13.22
N SER A 360 48.80 -17.83 13.86
CA SER A 360 49.72 -17.71 15.00
C SER A 360 48.98 -18.04 16.30
N ARG A 361 49.39 -19.12 16.98
CA ARG A 361 48.87 -19.53 18.28
C ARG A 361 49.61 -18.77 19.38
N ALA A 362 48.90 -17.95 20.15
CA ALA A 362 49.40 -17.39 21.40
C ALA A 362 49.04 -18.35 22.55
N GLU A 363 50.04 -18.95 23.20
CA GLU A 363 49.84 -19.77 24.40
C GLU A 363 49.94 -18.88 25.64
N ILE A 364 48.83 -18.75 26.38
CA ILE A 364 48.78 -18.06 27.66
C ILE A 364 48.86 -19.13 28.75
N SER A 365 49.99 -19.18 29.45
CA SER A 365 50.16 -20.05 30.64
C SER A 365 49.49 -19.42 31.85
N ALA A 366 48.77 -20.22 32.64
CA ALA A 366 48.19 -19.80 33.91
C ALA A 366 49.27 -19.45 34.95
N PRO A 367 49.01 -18.49 35.86
CA PRO A 367 49.96 -18.13 36.92
C PRO A 367 50.05 -19.24 37.96
N LYS A 368 51.28 -19.62 38.33
CA LYS A 368 51.54 -20.55 39.44
C LYS A 368 51.22 -19.85 40.76
N LYS A 369 50.29 -20.42 41.53
CA LYS A 369 50.09 -20.11 42.94
C LYS A 369 51.38 -20.39 43.71
N TRP A 370 51.82 -19.44 44.53
CA TRP A 370 52.73 -19.67 45.64
C TRP A 370 52.11 -19.03 46.88
#